data_AF-A0A2V9GBE9-F1
#
_entry.id   AF-A0A2V9GBE9-F1
#
_cell.length_a   1.000
_cell.length_b   1.000
_cell.length_c   1.000
_cell.angle_alpha   90.00
_cell.angle_beta   90.00
_cell.angle_gamma   90.00
#
_symmetry.space_group_name_H-M   'P 1'
#
loop_
_entity.id
_entity.type
_entity.pdbx_description
1 polymer ?
#
loop_
_entity_poly.entity_id
_entity_poly.type
_entity_poly.pdbx_seq_one_letter_code
_entity_poly.pdbx_strand_id
1 'polypeptide(L)'
;MDAYTPAVYQAATIELTAEERKKLESLHREMTESEQPLKQAEIAWKDFNYQLVVDHVGNLPTGGYSNVTLSSGKQVRIPAPWGVLVFTSDFKLAFPRGF
;
A
#
# COMPACT_ATOMS: atom_id res chain seq x y z
N MET A 1 7.06 4.80 -25.27
CA MET A 1 5.78 4.85 -24.56
C MET A 1 5.03 3.61 -25.00
N ASP A 2 5.16 2.52 -24.24
CA ASP A 2 4.50 1.27 -24.58
C ASP A 2 3.02 1.38 -24.18
N ALA A 3 2.14 1.23 -25.15
CA ALA A 3 0.70 1.27 -24.95
C ALA A 3 0.29 0.05 -24.11
N TYR A 4 -0.26 0.30 -22.91
CA TYR A 4 -0.84 -0.76 -22.08
C TYR A 4 -2.13 -1.25 -22.74
N THR A 5 -2.06 -2.32 -23.51
CA THR A 5 -3.26 -3.02 -23.98
C THR A 5 -3.87 -3.78 -22.80
N PRO A 6 -5.10 -3.45 -22.35
CA PRO A 6 -5.74 -4.21 -21.30
C PRO A 6 -5.95 -5.65 -21.75
N ALA A 7 -5.51 -6.61 -20.92
CA ALA A 7 -5.73 -8.02 -21.18
C ALA A 7 -7.24 -8.31 -21.24
N VAL A 8 -7.70 -8.88 -22.37
CA VAL A 8 -9.07 -9.33 -22.56
C VAL A 8 -9.16 -10.77 -22.07
N TYR A 9 -9.90 -11.00 -20.99
CA TYR A 9 -10.10 -12.34 -20.41
C TYR A 9 -11.42 -12.94 -20.89
N GLN A 10 -11.39 -14.18 -21.36
CA GLN A 10 -12.60 -14.96 -21.63
C GLN A 10 -12.94 -15.78 -20.37
N ALA A 11 -14.13 -15.57 -19.82
CA ALA A 11 -14.62 -16.41 -18.73
C ALA A 11 -15.09 -17.76 -19.28
N ALA A 12 -14.52 -18.85 -18.77
CA ALA A 12 -14.97 -20.21 -19.03
C ALA A 12 -15.62 -20.79 -17.77
N THR A 13 -16.80 -21.39 -17.91
CA THR A 13 -17.48 -22.07 -16.81
C THR A 13 -16.94 -23.49 -16.68
N ILE A 14 -16.37 -23.81 -15.52
CA ILE A 14 -16.00 -25.18 -15.15
C ILE A 14 -17.07 -25.68 -14.17
N GLU A 15 -17.69 -26.82 -14.47
CA GLU A 15 -18.63 -27.45 -13.52
C GLU A 15 -17.85 -28.03 -12.35
N LEU A 16 -18.15 -27.54 -11.14
CA LEU A 16 -17.57 -28.04 -9.91
C LEU A 16 -18.53 -29.00 -9.23
N THR A 17 -18.01 -30.07 -8.65
CA THR A 17 -18.77 -30.88 -7.70
C THR A 17 -19.10 -30.07 -6.43
N ALA A 18 -20.07 -30.55 -5.63
CA ALA A 18 -20.44 -29.90 -4.39
C ALA A 18 -19.26 -29.75 -3.41
N GLU A 19 -18.43 -30.80 -3.27
CA GLU A 19 -17.20 -30.78 -2.47
C GLU A 19 -16.17 -29.76 -2.96
N GLU A 20 -15.90 -29.68 -4.27
CA GLU A 20 -14.94 -28.74 -4.85
C GLU A 20 -15.39 -27.30 -4.66
N ARG A 21 -16.68 -27.03 -4.88
CA ARG A 21 -17.28 -25.72 -4.65
C ARG A 21 -17.13 -25.29 -3.19
N LYS A 22 -17.48 -26.17 -2.25
CA LYS A 22 -17.34 -25.92 -0.82
C LYS A 22 -15.89 -25.64 -0.42
N LYS A 23 -14.93 -26.37 -0.99
CA LYS A 23 -13.50 -26.15 -0.74
C LYS A 23 -13.04 -24.80 -1.30
N LEU A 24 -13.44 -24.45 -2.52
CA LEU A 24 -13.08 -23.18 -3.14
C LEU A 24 -13.65 -22.00 -2.36
N GLU A 25 -14.91 -22.08 -1.92
CA GLU A 25 -15.54 -21.06 -1.08
C GLU A 25 -14.81 -20.90 0.26
N SER A 26 -14.37 -21.99 0.90
CA SER A 26 -13.56 -21.91 2.13
C SER A 26 -12.22 -21.22 1.89
N LEU A 27 -11.50 -21.61 0.84
CA LEU A 27 -10.19 -21.02 0.51
C LEU A 27 -10.30 -19.54 0.15
N HIS A 28 -11.34 -19.16 -0.60
CA HIS A 28 -11.59 -17.76 -0.94
C HIS A 28 -11.88 -16.93 0.30
N ARG A 29 -12.64 -17.48 1.26
CA ARG A 29 -12.89 -16.84 2.55
C ARG A 29 -11.59 -16.69 3.34
N GLU A 30 -10.80 -17.75 3.49
CA GLU A 30 -9.50 -17.71 4.19
C GLU A 30 -8.54 -16.67 3.58
N MET A 31 -8.47 -16.60 2.24
CA MET A 31 -7.67 -15.60 1.53
C MET A 31 -8.16 -14.18 1.85
N THR A 32 -9.47 -13.93 1.73
CA THR A 32 -10.06 -12.61 1.96
C THR A 32 -9.89 -12.16 3.41
N GLU A 33 -10.10 -13.08 4.36
CA GLU A 33 -9.89 -12.86 5.79
C GLU A 33 -8.42 -12.59 6.12
N SER A 34 -7.47 -13.12 5.34
CA SER A 34 -6.04 -12.86 5.50
C SER A 34 -5.58 -11.55 4.84
N GLU A 35 -6.21 -11.15 3.73
CA GLU A 35 -5.89 -9.90 3.03
C GLU A 35 -6.25 -8.66 3.83
N GLN A 36 -7.37 -8.69 4.58
CA GLN A 36 -7.84 -7.53 5.30
C GLN A 36 -6.87 -7.10 6.43
N PRO A 37 -6.37 -8.01 7.29
CA PRO A 37 -5.30 -7.71 8.24
C PRO A 37 -4.01 -7.22 7.58
N LEU A 38 -3.63 -7.80 6.43
CA LEU A 38 -2.45 -7.36 5.69
C LEU A 38 -2.59 -5.89 5.25
N LYS A 39 -3.71 -5.54 4.60
CA LYS A 39 -3.99 -4.15 4.18
C LYS A 39 -4.01 -3.20 5.37
N GLN A 40 -4.59 -3.60 6.50
CA GLN A 40 -4.59 -2.78 7.73
C GLN A 40 -3.19 -2.60 8.29
N ALA A 41 -2.37 -3.65 8.30
CA ALA A 41 -0.98 -3.59 8.75
C ALA A 41 -0.14 -2.67 7.83
N GLU A 42 -0.30 -2.77 6.51
CA GLU A 42 0.36 -1.90 5.53
C GLU A 42 -0.01 -0.42 5.72
N ILE A 43 -1.29 -0.13 5.99
CA ILE A 43 -1.77 1.23 6.26
C ILE A 43 -1.16 1.76 7.57
N ALA A 44 -1.28 1.00 8.66
CA ALA A 44 -0.74 1.40 9.97
C ALA A 44 0.78 1.62 9.91
N TRP A 45 1.46 0.73 9.18
CA TRP A 45 2.89 0.83 8.91
C TRP A 45 3.25 2.12 8.15
N LYS A 46 2.52 2.43 7.08
CA LYS A 46 2.74 3.65 6.28
C LYS A 46 2.49 4.91 7.10
N ASP A 47 1.42 4.94 7.88
CA ASP A 47 1.07 6.06 8.76
C ASP A 47 2.16 6.33 9.80
N PHE A 48 2.66 5.28 10.44
CA PHE A 48 3.74 5.40 11.43
C PHE A 48 5.00 5.99 10.81
N ASN A 49 5.38 5.56 9.61
CA ASN A 49 6.55 6.09 8.91
C ASN A 49 6.40 7.57 8.56
N TYR A 50 5.23 8.01 8.12
CA TYR A 50 4.98 9.43 7.88
C TYR A 50 5.09 10.24 9.17
N GLN A 51 4.58 9.71 10.28
CA GLN A 51 4.72 10.36 11.58
C GLN A 51 6.20 10.43 12.00
N LEU A 52 6.99 9.37 11.81
CA LEU A 52 8.42 9.36 12.09
C LEU A 52 9.16 10.46 11.31
N VAL A 53 8.88 10.61 10.02
CA VAL A 53 9.50 11.66 9.19
C VAL A 53 9.14 13.05 9.73
N VAL A 54 7.86 13.29 10.04
CA VAL A 54 7.41 14.57 10.60
C VAL A 54 8.13 14.88 11.91
N ASP A 55 8.24 13.89 12.79
CA ASP A 55 8.80 14.07 14.14
C ASP A 55 10.33 14.27 14.12
N HIS A 56 11.04 13.60 13.19
CA HIS A 56 12.52 13.58 13.19
C HIS A 56 13.15 14.52 12.17
N VAL A 57 12.51 14.76 11.03
CA VAL A 57 13.02 15.68 10.00
C VAL A 57 12.54 17.11 10.28
N GLY A 58 11.33 17.25 10.83
CA GLY A 58 10.73 18.55 11.13
C GLY A 58 10.46 19.42 9.89
N ASN A 59 10.34 20.73 10.11
CA ASN A 59 10.13 21.69 9.03
C ASN A 59 11.48 22.13 8.44
N LEU A 60 11.74 21.74 7.18
CA LEU A 60 12.91 22.22 6.46
C LEU A 60 12.67 23.65 5.94
N PRO A 61 13.59 24.61 6.17
CA PRO A 61 13.42 26.01 5.76
C PRO A 61 13.38 26.18 4.24
N THR A 62 13.89 25.20 3.50
CA THR A 62 13.96 25.18 2.04
C THR A 62 13.50 23.82 1.53
N GLY A 63 12.46 23.79 0.70
CA GLY A 63 11.93 22.57 0.09
C GLY A 63 10.43 22.63 -0.15
N GLY A 64 9.95 21.82 -1.10
CA GLY A 64 8.52 21.56 -1.27
C GLY A 64 7.98 20.70 -0.14
N TYR A 65 6.66 20.72 0.05
CA TYR A 65 5.98 19.90 1.03
C TYR A 65 4.80 19.18 0.39
N SER A 66 4.52 17.97 0.87
CA SER A 66 3.31 17.23 0.55
C SER A 66 2.43 17.12 1.78
N ASN A 67 1.14 17.44 1.63
CA ASN A 67 0.16 17.16 2.65
C ASN A 67 -0.33 15.72 2.48
N VAL A 68 -0.20 14.93 3.53
CA VAL A 68 -0.65 13.54 3.57
C VAL A 68 -1.72 13.39 4.64
N THR A 69 -2.82 12.73 4.29
CA THR A 69 -3.86 12.38 5.24
C THR A 69 -3.62 10.96 5.72
N LEU A 70 -3.38 10.80 7.02
CA LEU A 70 -3.23 9.50 7.67
C LEU A 70 -4.59 8.78 7.72
N SER A 71 -4.59 7.47 7.94
CA SER A 71 -5.82 6.68 8.09
C SER A 71 -6.67 7.10 9.29
N SER A 72 -6.06 7.78 10.27
CA SER A 72 -6.77 8.43 11.38
C SER A 72 -7.56 9.69 10.99
N GLY A 73 -7.40 10.19 9.76
CA GLY A 73 -7.93 11.46 9.30
C GLY A 73 -7.06 12.67 9.64
N LYS A 74 -5.99 12.49 10.44
CA LYS A 74 -5.01 13.54 10.73
C LYS A 74 -4.25 13.90 9.45
N GLN A 75 -4.19 15.19 9.13
CA GLN A 75 -3.32 15.68 8.07
C GLN A 75 -1.93 16.00 8.63
N VAL A 76 -0.89 15.51 7.96
CA VAL A 76 0.50 15.79 8.27
C VAL A 76 1.22 16.40 7.08
N ARG A 77 2.20 17.25 7.35
CA ARG A 77 2.98 17.94 6.33
C ARG A 77 4.37 17.33 6.24
N ILE A 78 4.69 16.75 5.09
CA ILE A 78 5.93 16.00 4.88
C ILE A 78 6.85 16.79 3.96
N PRO A 79 8.09 17.11 4.39
CA PRO A 79 9.04 17.80 3.54
C PRO A 79 9.54 16.89 2.40
N ALA A 80 9.81 17.46 1.22
CA ALA A 80 10.50 16.75 0.15
C ALA A 80 11.93 16.35 0.57
N PRO A 81 12.47 15.21 0.11
CA PRO A 81 11.90 14.23 -0.83
C PRO A 81 11.04 13.14 -0.16
N TRP A 82 10.71 13.28 1.13
CA TRP A 82 10.15 12.23 1.96
C TRP A 82 8.65 11.95 1.74
N GLY A 83 8.01 12.59 0.75
CA GLY A 83 6.61 12.33 0.40
C GLY A 83 6.38 10.98 -0.28
N VAL A 84 7.41 10.41 -0.91
CA VAL A 84 7.40 9.10 -1.56
C VAL A 84 8.43 8.21 -0.87
N LEU A 85 8.00 7.49 0.15
CA LEU A 85 8.87 6.60 0.93
C LEU A 85 8.77 5.17 0.38
N VAL A 86 9.91 4.57 0.13
CA VAL A 86 10.05 3.12 -0.07
C VAL A 86 10.83 2.57 1.11
N PHE A 87 10.29 1.55 1.76
CA PHE A 87 10.95 0.93 2.90
C PHE A 87 11.77 -0.28 2.45
N THR A 88 12.97 -0.41 2.98
CA THR A 88 13.84 -1.56 2.74
C THR A 88 13.70 -2.56 3.89
N SER A 89 13.93 -3.84 3.63
CA SER A 89 13.79 -4.91 4.64
C SER A 89 14.75 -4.79 5.83
N ASP A 90 15.75 -3.90 5.77
CA ASP A 90 16.73 -3.59 6.82
C ASP A 90 16.38 -2.36 7.67
N PHE A 91 15.10 -1.98 7.70
CA PHE A 91 14.55 -0.90 8.50
C PHE A 91 14.99 0.53 8.13
N LYS A 92 15.31 0.79 6.86
CA LYS A 92 15.68 2.13 6.37
C LYS A 92 14.57 2.76 5.54
N LEU A 93 14.52 4.10 5.60
CA LEU A 93 13.71 4.91 4.71
C LEU A 93 14.51 5.23 3.45
N ALA A 94 14.04 4.77 2.30
CA ALA A 94 14.52 5.18 0.99
C ALA A 94 13.51 6.12 0.34
N PHE A 95 14.00 7.01 -0.51
CA PHE A 95 13.19 7.87 -1.37
C PHE A 95 13.73 7.75 -2.80
N PRO A 96 12.87 7.83 -3.84
CA PRO A 96 13.34 7.77 -5.22
C PRO A 96 14.34 8.91 -5.50
N ARG A 97 15.47 8.59 -6.15
CA ARG A 97 16.35 9.60 -6.73
C ARG A 97 15.86 9.92 -8.14
N GLY A 98 15.40 11.16 -8.35
CA GLY A 98 15.07 11.73 -9.65
C GLY A 98 13.57 11.75 -9.95
N PHE A 99 13.02 12.97 -10.02
CA PHE A 99 11.88 13.31 -10.87
C PHE A 99 12.41 14.22 -11.98
#